data_AF-A0A1J5P6D7-F1
#
_entry.id   AF-A0A1J5P6D7-F1
#
_cell.length_a   1.000
_cell.length_b   1.000
_cell.length_c   1.000
_cell.angle_alpha   90.00
_cell.angle_beta   90.00
_cell.angle_gamma   90.00
#
_symmetry.space_group_name_H-M   'P 1'
#
loop_
_entity.id
_entity.type
_entity.pdbx_description
1 polymer ?
#
loop_
_entity_poly.entity_id
_entity_poly.type
_entity_poly.pdbx_seq_one_letter_code
_entity_poly.pdbx_strand_id
1 'polypeptide(L)'
;MLRMTPSAAIKEFGNTVFELARPIYSIGMVLAFAFIANYSGLSTTLALLLAGTGAAFTFFSPFLGWMGVFLTGSDTSSNALFCNLQSTTAQQIGVSNTLLVAANTTGGVTAKMISPQSIAVASAAVGLVGKESDLFRFTVKHSLLLCIIVGIITTIQAYWWTWMIP
;
A
#
# COMPACT_ATOMS: atom_id res chain seq x y z
N MET A 1 -30.48 -15.26 5.02
CA MET A 1 -29.54 -16.34 4.69
C MET A 1 -29.76 -16.71 3.23
N LEU A 2 -28.70 -16.66 2.40
CA LEU A 2 -28.77 -16.84 0.95
C LEU A 2 -29.39 -18.19 0.57
N ARG A 3 -30.59 -18.15 -0.05
CA ARG A 3 -31.29 -19.32 -0.60
C ARG A 3 -30.64 -19.78 -1.92
N MET A 4 -29.35 -20.10 -1.92
CA MET A 4 -28.65 -20.60 -3.10
C MET A 4 -28.72 -22.13 -3.19
N THR A 5 -29.03 -22.65 -4.36
CA THR A 5 -28.95 -24.08 -4.66
C THR A 5 -27.48 -24.52 -4.78
N PRO A 6 -27.09 -25.75 -4.37
CA PRO A 6 -25.70 -26.22 -4.43
C PRO A 6 -25.06 -26.13 -5.82
N SER A 7 -25.85 -26.33 -6.88
CA SER A 7 -25.41 -26.17 -8.26
C SER A 7 -25.07 -24.72 -8.62
N ALA A 8 -25.82 -23.74 -8.10
CA ALA A 8 -25.52 -22.32 -8.28
C ALA A 8 -24.23 -21.92 -7.53
N ALA A 9 -23.98 -22.49 -6.35
CA ALA A 9 -22.76 -22.24 -5.59
C ALA A 9 -21.50 -22.74 -6.32
N ILE A 10 -21.55 -23.95 -6.90
CA ILE A 10 -20.41 -24.50 -7.66
C ILE A 10 -20.15 -23.69 -8.93
N LYS A 11 -21.21 -23.30 -9.64
CA LYS A 11 -21.10 -22.45 -10.84
C LYS A 11 -20.46 -21.11 -10.51
N GLU A 12 -20.89 -20.48 -9.41
CA GLU A 12 -20.37 -19.17 -9.01
C GLU A 12 -18.93 -19.25 -8.48
N PHE A 13 -18.57 -20.33 -7.79
CA PHE A 13 -17.18 -20.61 -7.43
C PHE A 13 -16.29 -20.73 -8.67
N GLY A 14 -16.75 -21.44 -9.70
CA GLY A 14 -16.06 -21.54 -10.99
C GLY A 14 -15.85 -20.16 -11.63
N ASN A 15 -16.92 -19.35 -11.72
CA ASN A 15 -16.84 -17.99 -12.24
C ASN A 15 -15.82 -17.13 -11.47
N THR A 16 -15.83 -17.21 -10.13
CA THR A 16 -14.89 -16.48 -9.27
C THR A 16 -13.44 -16.87 -9.56
N VAL A 17 -13.14 -18.15 -9.78
CA VAL A 17 -11.77 -18.61 -10.12
C VAL A 17 -11.29 -17.97 -11.43
N PHE A 18 -12.14 -17.89 -12.45
CA PHE A 18 -11.79 -17.24 -13.71
C PHE A 18 -11.66 -15.72 -13.59
N GLU A 19 -12.49 -15.07 -12.77
CA GLU A 19 -12.36 -13.64 -12.48
C GLU A 19 -11.05 -13.31 -11.77
N LEU A 20 -10.60 -14.17 -10.85
CA LEU A 20 -9.34 -14.02 -10.12
C LEU A 20 -8.09 -14.23 -10.98
N ALA A 21 -8.20 -14.87 -12.15
CA ALA A 21 -7.05 -15.12 -13.02
C ALA A 21 -6.35 -13.82 -13.47
N ARG A 22 -7.11 -12.76 -13.76
CA ARG A 22 -6.56 -11.45 -14.17
C ARG A 22 -5.78 -10.77 -13.02
N PRO A 23 -6.33 -10.66 -11.79
CA PRO A 23 -5.57 -10.24 -10.61
C PRO A 23 -4.31 -11.06 -10.36
N ILE A 24 -4.38 -12.39 -10.45
CA ILE A 24 -3.22 -13.28 -10.21
C ILE A 24 -2.09 -12.96 -11.19
N TYR A 25 -2.41 -12.78 -12.48
CA TYR A 25 -1.42 -12.41 -13.49
C TYR A 25 -0.78 -11.04 -13.21
N SER A 26 -1.60 -10.05 -12.84
CA SER A 26 -1.12 -8.71 -12.50
C SER A 26 -0.19 -8.74 -11.28
N ILE A 27 -0.57 -9.46 -10.22
CA ILE A 27 0.26 -9.64 -9.02
C ILE A 27 1.58 -10.34 -9.39
N GLY A 28 1.53 -11.37 -10.23
CA GLY A 28 2.73 -12.07 -10.71
C GLY A 28 3.70 -11.15 -11.45
N MET A 29 3.20 -10.28 -12.33
CA MET A 29 4.02 -9.30 -13.04
C MET A 29 4.64 -8.26 -12.10
N VAL A 30 3.87 -7.78 -11.12
CA VAL A 30 4.38 -6.83 -10.13
C VAL A 30 5.46 -7.48 -9.25
N LEU A 31 5.27 -8.73 -8.81
CA LEU A 31 6.30 -9.46 -8.08
C LEU A 31 7.55 -9.68 -8.95
N ALA A 32 7.39 -10.08 -10.21
CA ALA A 32 8.52 -10.26 -11.12
C ALA A 32 9.34 -8.97 -11.25
N PHE A 33 8.68 -7.83 -11.45
CA PHE A 33 9.35 -6.53 -11.45
C PHE A 33 10.00 -6.20 -10.10
N ALA A 34 9.33 -6.47 -8.98
CA ALA A 34 9.88 -6.24 -7.64
C ALA A 34 11.17 -7.06 -7.42
N PHE A 35 11.19 -8.33 -7.82
CA PHE A 35 12.40 -9.16 -7.76
C PHE A 35 13.50 -8.61 -8.65
N ILE A 36 13.19 -8.20 -9.88
CA ILE A 36 14.18 -7.56 -10.78
C ILE A 36 14.73 -6.28 -10.13
N ALA A 37 13.87 -5.43 -9.59
CA ALA A 37 14.27 -4.19 -8.92
C ALA A 37 15.08 -4.43 -7.64
N ASN A 38 14.89 -5.57 -6.97
CA ASN A 38 15.70 -5.96 -5.82
C ASN A 38 17.06 -6.51 -6.26
N TYR A 39 17.08 -7.47 -7.18
CA TYR A 39 18.30 -8.12 -7.67
C TYR A 39 19.20 -7.22 -8.52
N SER A 40 18.63 -6.25 -9.24
CA SER A 40 19.41 -5.25 -10.01
C SER A 40 20.07 -4.18 -9.14
N GLY A 41 19.83 -4.19 -7.82
CA GLY A 41 20.36 -3.20 -6.89
C GLY A 41 19.62 -1.86 -6.88
N LEU A 42 18.60 -1.66 -7.73
CA LEU A 42 17.79 -0.43 -7.76
C LEU A 42 17.16 -0.12 -6.39
N SER A 43 16.60 -1.14 -5.74
CA SER A 43 16.01 -1.00 -4.39
C SER A 43 17.05 -0.56 -3.36
N THR A 44 18.27 -1.09 -3.46
CA THR A 44 19.37 -0.78 -2.54
C THR A 44 19.91 0.63 -2.77
N THR A 45 20.04 1.08 -4.02
CA THR A 45 20.48 2.45 -4.34
C THR A 45 19.47 3.48 -3.84
N LEU A 46 18.17 3.25 -4.06
CA LEU A 46 17.11 4.08 -3.50
C LEU A 46 17.12 4.07 -1.96
N ALA A 47 17.29 2.90 -1.35
CA ALA A 47 17.40 2.78 0.10
C ALA A 47 18.59 3.57 0.66
N LEU A 48 19.76 3.55 0.00
CA LEU A 48 20.93 4.34 0.42
C LEU A 48 20.69 5.86 0.28
N LEU A 49 20.08 6.29 -0.82
CA LEU A 49 19.71 7.69 -1.02
C LEU A 49 18.74 8.17 0.07
N LEU A 50 17.72 7.35 0.38
CA LEU A 50 16.71 7.63 1.39
C LEU A 50 17.26 7.52 2.82
N ALA A 51 18.18 6.60 3.08
CA ALA A 51 18.89 6.48 4.35
C ALA A 51 19.73 7.73 4.65
N GLY A 52 20.21 8.44 3.62
CA GLY A 52 20.84 9.75 3.76
C GLY A 52 19.96 10.82 4.41
N THR A 53 18.63 10.64 4.43
CA THR A 53 17.70 11.51 5.16
C THR A 53 17.63 11.20 6.66
N GLY A 54 18.26 10.11 7.10
CA GLY A 54 18.37 9.72 8.51
C GLY A 54 17.01 9.57 9.20
N ALA A 55 16.85 10.22 10.35
CA ALA A 55 15.63 10.14 11.13
C ALA A 55 14.37 10.65 10.42
N ALA A 56 14.53 11.55 9.44
CA ALA A 56 13.42 12.03 8.64
C ALA A 56 12.78 10.91 7.81
N PHE A 57 13.52 9.86 7.45
CA PHE A 57 12.97 8.74 6.68
C PHE A 57 11.81 8.06 7.39
N THR A 58 11.88 7.92 8.72
CA THR A 58 10.81 7.27 9.51
C THR A 58 9.47 8.00 9.37
N PHE A 59 9.50 9.33 9.26
CA PHE A 59 8.32 10.16 9.05
C PHE A 59 7.78 10.04 7.62
N PHE A 60 8.68 9.99 6.63
CA PHE A 60 8.32 9.89 5.21
C PHE A 60 8.04 8.47 4.73
N SER A 61 8.39 7.44 5.51
CA SER A 61 8.20 6.04 5.15
C SER A 61 6.74 5.69 4.81
N PRO A 62 5.72 6.11 5.58
CA PRO A 62 4.31 5.92 5.20
C PRO A 62 3.93 6.60 3.89
N PHE A 63 4.55 7.73 3.54
CA PHE A 63 4.26 8.43 2.29
C PHE A 63 4.74 7.65 1.06
N LEU A 64 5.80 6.85 1.18
CA LEU A 64 6.19 5.92 0.11
C LEU A 64 5.11 4.86 -0.13
N GLY A 65 4.59 4.26 0.94
CA GLY A 65 3.49 3.30 0.85
C GLY A 65 2.21 3.93 0.30
N TRP A 66 1.92 5.16 0.73
CA TRP A 66 0.82 5.98 0.24
C TRP A 66 0.91 6.20 -1.28
N MET A 67 2.07 6.67 -1.77
CA MET A 67 2.29 6.88 -3.21
C MET A 67 2.15 5.58 -4.00
N GLY A 68 2.68 4.47 -3.47
CA GLY A 68 2.57 3.16 -4.09
C GLY A 68 1.12 2.73 -4.29
N VAL A 69 0.30 2.77 -3.24
CA VAL A 69 -1.12 2.37 -3.33
C VAL A 69 -1.98 3.37 -4.11
N PHE A 70 -1.67 4.67 -4.04
CA PHE A 70 -2.37 5.66 -4.84
C PHE A 70 -2.24 5.36 -6.34
N LEU A 71 -1.03 5.01 -6.78
CA LEU A 71 -0.73 4.68 -8.19
C LEU A 71 -1.23 3.29 -8.59
N THR A 72 -1.01 2.27 -7.75
CA THR A 72 -1.37 0.88 -8.10
C THR A 72 -2.83 0.54 -7.82
N GLY A 73 -3.50 1.30 -6.95
CA GLY A 73 -4.83 0.98 -6.44
C GLY A 73 -4.89 -0.26 -5.53
N SER A 74 -3.76 -0.90 -5.20
CA SER A 74 -3.73 -2.17 -4.47
C SER A 74 -2.56 -2.27 -3.48
N ASP A 75 -2.90 -2.58 -2.23
CA ASP A 75 -1.94 -2.74 -1.14
C ASP A 75 -1.02 -3.93 -1.39
N THR A 76 -1.54 -5.03 -1.95
CA THR A 76 -0.74 -6.22 -2.25
C THR A 76 0.35 -5.92 -3.28
N SER A 77 0.01 -5.23 -4.37
CA SER A 77 0.98 -4.89 -5.41
C SER A 77 1.98 -3.85 -4.92
N SER A 78 1.52 -2.82 -4.19
CA SER A 78 2.40 -1.81 -3.59
C SER A 78 3.38 -2.43 -2.58
N ASN A 79 2.90 -3.33 -1.71
CA ASN A 79 3.74 -4.01 -0.73
C ASN A 79 4.78 -4.93 -1.38
N ALA A 80 4.41 -5.64 -2.46
CA ALA A 80 5.37 -6.43 -3.21
C ALA A 80 6.54 -5.57 -3.75
N LEU A 81 6.26 -4.33 -4.16
CA LEU A 81 7.26 -3.40 -4.70
C LEU A 81 8.11 -2.73 -3.62
N PHE A 82 7.49 -2.22 -2.56
CA PHE A 82 8.15 -1.27 -1.66
C PHE A 82 8.53 -1.86 -0.29
N CYS A 83 7.96 -2.98 0.15
CA CYS A 83 8.31 -3.55 1.47
C CYS A 83 9.79 -3.96 1.55
N ASN A 84 10.35 -4.51 0.48
CA ASN A 84 11.78 -4.84 0.45
C ASN A 84 12.65 -3.57 0.56
N LEU A 85 12.32 -2.51 -0.17
CA LEU A 85 13.01 -1.22 -0.09
C LEU A 85 12.94 -0.65 1.34
N GLN A 86 11.78 -0.72 1.99
CA GLN A 86 11.57 -0.25 3.36
C GLN A 86 12.39 -1.07 4.36
N SER A 87 12.38 -2.39 4.21
CA SER A 87 13.17 -3.33 5.01
C SER A 87 14.69 -3.07 4.88
N THR A 88 15.19 -2.90 3.66
CA THR A 88 16.61 -2.56 3.43
C THR A 88 16.95 -1.18 3.96
N THR A 89 16.07 -0.18 3.79
CA THR A 89 16.32 1.17 4.34
C THR A 89 16.34 1.14 5.86
N ALA A 90 15.47 0.35 6.50
CA ALA A 90 15.45 0.17 7.96
C ALA A 90 16.78 -0.33 8.50
N GLN A 91 17.38 -1.32 7.84
CA GLN A 91 18.70 -1.84 8.19
C GLN A 91 19.79 -0.78 8.07
N GLN A 92 19.73 0.06 7.03
CA GLN A 92 20.72 1.12 6.81
C GLN A 92 20.63 2.25 7.84
N ILE A 93 19.43 2.59 8.32
CA ILE A 93 19.23 3.65 9.32
C ILE A 93 19.20 3.10 10.78
N GLY A 94 19.34 1.80 10.97
CA GLY A 94 19.39 1.15 12.29
C GLY A 94 18.05 1.10 13.04
N VAL A 95 16.91 1.04 12.33
CA VAL A 95 15.58 0.88 12.93
C VAL A 95 14.96 -0.48 12.58
N SER A 96 13.88 -0.87 13.26
CA SER A 96 13.21 -2.14 13.01
C SER A 96 12.67 -2.26 11.57
N ASN A 97 13.02 -3.36 10.90
CA ASN A 97 12.46 -3.71 9.58
C ASN A 97 10.93 -3.84 9.64
N THR A 98 10.42 -4.46 10.70
CA THR A 98 8.97 -4.66 10.92
C THR A 98 8.24 -3.32 10.97
N LEU A 99 8.85 -2.31 11.60
CA LEU A 99 8.27 -0.97 11.69
C LEU A 99 8.09 -0.34 10.31
N LEU A 100 9.13 -0.28 9.48
CA LEU A 100 9.05 0.41 8.20
C LEU A 100 8.20 -0.36 7.17
N VAL A 101 8.18 -1.70 7.25
CA VAL A 101 7.27 -2.53 6.45
C VAL A 101 5.80 -2.32 6.88
N ALA A 102 5.54 -2.20 8.19
CA ALA A 102 4.22 -1.88 8.71
C ALA A 102 3.79 -0.45 8.34
N ALA A 103 4.71 0.51 8.42
CA ALA A 103 4.51 1.89 8.01
C ALA A 103 4.15 1.99 6.52
N ASN A 104 4.82 1.21 5.67
CA ASN A 104 4.50 1.12 4.24
C ASN A 104 3.05 0.65 4.01
N THR A 105 2.66 -0.43 4.65
CA THR A 105 1.30 -0.98 4.52
C THR A 105 0.26 0.00 5.06
N THR A 106 0.52 0.60 6.23
CA THR A 106 -0.40 1.52 6.89
C THR A 106 -0.60 2.80 6.06
N GLY A 107 0.49 3.37 5.55
CA GLY A 107 0.43 4.50 4.61
C GLY A 107 -0.32 4.14 3.34
N GLY A 108 -0.11 2.94 2.81
CA GLY A 108 -0.85 2.40 1.67
C GLY A 108 -2.36 2.39 1.86
N VAL A 109 -2.84 1.86 2.99
CA VAL A 109 -4.28 1.84 3.31
C VAL A 109 -4.87 3.26 3.31
N THR A 110 -4.12 4.25 3.81
CA THR A 110 -4.60 5.64 3.79
C THR A 110 -4.73 6.21 2.38
N ALA A 111 -3.89 5.79 1.43
CA ALA A 111 -4.01 6.15 0.01
C ALA A 111 -5.11 5.41 -0.74
N LYS A 112 -5.49 4.21 -0.28
CA LYS A 112 -6.58 3.41 -0.90
C LYS A 112 -7.87 4.22 -1.07
N MET A 113 -8.15 5.14 -0.14
CA MET A 113 -9.33 6.02 -0.17
C MET A 113 -9.38 6.97 -1.38
N ILE A 114 -8.21 7.32 -1.93
CA ILE A 114 -8.08 8.29 -3.01
C ILE A 114 -7.64 7.63 -4.32
N SER A 115 -7.47 6.31 -4.34
CA SER A 115 -7.07 5.61 -5.55
C SER A 115 -8.17 5.77 -6.62
N PRO A 116 -7.81 5.93 -7.91
CA PRO A 116 -8.79 6.07 -8.98
C PRO A 116 -9.84 4.95 -8.98
N GLN A 117 -9.40 3.72 -8.68
CA GLN A 117 -10.28 2.56 -8.58
C GLN A 117 -11.30 2.68 -7.44
N SER A 118 -10.87 3.06 -6.22
CA SER A 118 -11.78 3.22 -5.08
C SER A 118 -12.74 4.39 -5.29
N ILE A 119 -12.27 5.49 -5.87
CA ILE A 119 -13.09 6.66 -6.17
C ILE A 119 -14.16 6.33 -7.21
N ALA A 120 -13.82 5.59 -8.27
CA ALA A 120 -14.78 5.16 -9.28
C ALA A 120 -15.87 4.26 -8.68
N VAL A 121 -15.50 3.28 -7.86
CA VAL A 121 -16.45 2.39 -7.18
C VAL A 121 -17.33 3.16 -6.18
N ALA A 122 -16.74 4.05 -5.38
CA ALA A 122 -17.47 4.86 -4.42
C ALA A 122 -18.46 5.80 -5.12
N SER A 123 -18.02 6.48 -6.19
CA SER A 123 -18.85 7.34 -7.04
C SER A 123 -20.06 6.60 -7.61
N ALA A 124 -19.85 5.40 -8.13
CA ALA A 124 -20.93 4.54 -8.63
C ALA A 124 -21.90 4.10 -7.53
N ALA A 125 -21.40 3.78 -6.33
CA ALA A 125 -22.21 3.30 -5.22
C ALA A 125 -23.11 4.39 -4.61
N VAL A 126 -22.64 5.64 -4.57
CA VAL A 126 -23.37 6.77 -3.96
C VAL A 126 -24.08 7.65 -4.99
N GLY A 127 -24.08 7.27 -6.26
CA GLY A 127 -24.78 7.99 -7.33
C GLY A 127 -24.13 9.32 -7.75
N LEU A 128 -22.84 9.48 -7.49
CA LEU A 128 -22.06 10.68 -7.82
C LEU A 128 -21.29 10.54 -9.14
N VAL A 129 -21.76 9.71 -10.06
CA VAL A 129 -21.13 9.48 -11.38
C VAL A 129 -20.90 10.81 -12.10
N GLY A 130 -19.66 11.04 -12.57
CA GLY A 130 -19.25 12.31 -13.17
C GLY A 130 -18.82 13.41 -12.17
N LYS A 131 -18.91 13.17 -10.86
CA LYS A 131 -18.38 14.05 -9.79
C LYS A 131 -17.22 13.41 -9.01
N GLU A 132 -16.47 12.53 -9.66
CA GLU A 132 -15.30 11.85 -9.06
C GLU A 132 -14.25 12.84 -8.56
N SER A 133 -14.08 13.98 -9.24
CA SER A 133 -13.14 15.03 -8.84
C SER A 133 -13.53 15.67 -7.50
N ASP A 134 -14.81 15.89 -7.25
CA ASP A 134 -15.31 16.46 -5.99
C ASP A 134 -15.09 15.48 -4.84
N LEU A 135 -15.38 14.20 -5.08
CA LEU A 135 -15.13 13.13 -4.11
C LEU A 135 -13.63 13.00 -3.80
N PHE A 136 -12.77 13.01 -4.82
CA PHE A 136 -11.32 12.97 -4.66
C PHE A 136 -10.80 14.19 -3.86
N ARG A 137 -11.26 15.41 -4.18
CA ARG A 137 -10.86 16.63 -3.46
C ARG A 137 -11.28 16.61 -1.99
N PHE A 138 -12.38 15.92 -1.67
CA PHE A 138 -12.81 15.72 -0.29
C PHE A 138 -11.94 14.67 0.42
N THR A 139 -11.71 13.51 -0.20
CA THR A 139 -11.00 12.39 0.43
C THR A 139 -9.49 12.60 0.52
N VAL A 140 -8.88 13.37 -0.40
CA VAL A 140 -7.42 13.65 -0.39
C VAL A 140 -6.97 14.34 0.89
N LYS A 141 -7.79 15.24 1.44
CA LYS A 141 -7.49 15.94 2.70
C LYS A 141 -7.43 14.95 3.88
N HIS A 142 -8.40 14.05 3.95
CA HIS A 142 -8.48 13.02 4.99
C HIS A 142 -7.34 12.01 4.85
N SER A 143 -7.05 11.60 3.63
CA SER A 143 -5.97 10.67 3.31
C SER A 143 -4.59 11.23 3.71
N LEU A 144 -4.29 12.47 3.35
CA LEU A 144 -3.03 13.12 3.72
C LEU A 144 -2.91 13.34 5.23
N LEU A 145 -3.98 13.78 5.90
CA LEU A 145 -3.99 13.96 7.35
C LEU A 145 -3.70 12.64 8.07
N LEU A 146 -4.34 11.54 7.65
CA LEU A 146 -4.07 10.22 8.22
C LEU A 146 -2.64 9.76 7.92
N CYS A 147 -2.12 9.99 6.72
CA CYS A 147 -0.73 9.67 6.38
C CYS A 147 0.27 10.44 7.26
N ILE A 148 0.04 11.72 7.53
CA ILE A 148 0.86 12.52 8.44
C ILE A 148 0.84 11.94 9.86
N ILE A 149 -0.35 11.59 10.37
CA ILE A 149 -0.49 10.98 11.70
C ILE A 149 0.31 9.67 11.78
N VAL A 150 0.21 8.81 10.75
CA VAL A 150 0.97 7.55 10.69
C VAL A 150 2.47 7.82 10.63
N GLY A 151 2.91 8.86 9.91
CA GLY A 151 4.31 9.32 9.90
C GLY A 151 4.81 9.70 11.28
N ILE A 152 4.05 10.51 12.02
CA ILE A 152 4.38 10.90 13.39
C ILE A 152 4.48 9.67 14.30
N ILE A 153 3.49 8.77 14.24
CA ILE A 153 3.47 7.54 15.05
C ILE A 153 4.69 6.67 14.72
N THR A 154 5.01 6.51 13.44
CA THR A 154 6.14 5.71 12.98
C THR A 154 7.47 6.27 13.49
N THR A 155 7.66 7.58 13.45
CA THR A 155 8.86 8.23 14.02
C THR A 155 8.95 8.04 15.53
N ILE A 156 7.84 8.21 16.26
CA ILE A 156 7.82 7.99 17.71
C ILE A 156 8.17 6.54 18.05
N GLN A 157 7.60 5.58 17.31
CA GLN A 157 7.89 4.16 17.50
C GLN A 157 9.32 3.78 17.13
N ALA A 158 9.93 4.46 16.17
CA ALA A 158 11.31 4.21 15.76
C ALA A 158 12.34 4.61 16.83
N TYR A 159 12.08 5.70 17.57
CA TYR A 159 13.08 6.29 18.47
C TYR A 159 12.74 6.19 19.96
N TRP A 160 11.47 6.33 20.33
CA TRP A 160 11.05 6.44 21.72
C TRP A 160 10.30 5.20 22.20
N TRP A 161 9.52 4.57 21.32
CA TRP A 161 8.68 3.43 21.67
C TRP A 161 9.13 2.12 21.04
N THR A 162 10.44 1.86 21.10
CA THR A 162 11.06 0.69 20.47
C THR A 162 10.58 -0.65 21.05
N TRP A 163 10.03 -0.67 22.28
CA TRP A 163 9.47 -1.89 22.88
C TRP A 163 8.16 -2.36 22.24
N MET A 164 7.44 -1.49 21.51
CA MET A 164 6.07 -1.76 21.06
C MET A 164 6.03 -2.69 19.84
N ILE A 165 7.19 -2.91 19.23
CA ILE A 165 7.35 -3.65 17.99
C ILE A 165 8.12 -4.92 18.31
N PRO A 166 7.56 -6.09 18.00
CA PRO A 166 8.22 -7.37 18.23
C PRO A 166 9.44 -7.58 17.32
#